data_AF-A0A3F2RFT7-F1
#
_entry.id   AF-A0A3F2RFT7-F1
#
_cell.length_a   1.000
_cell.length_b   1.000
_cell.length_c   1.000
_cell.angle_alpha   90.00
_cell.angle_beta   90.00
_cell.angle_gamma   90.00
#
_symmetry.space_group_name_H-M   'P 1'
#
loop_
_entity.id
_entity.type
_entity.pdbx_description
1 polymer ?
#
loop_
_entity_poly.entity_id
_entity_poly.type
_entity_poly.pdbx_seq_one_letter_code
_entity_poly.pdbx_strand_id
1 'polypeptide(L)'
;MMFARRLHRLQTAGSRPFISTHLNLRLQELRNISREQGMGGDMPDTKLLKELGYEELVRAIRKKHGGVVAVAQKMGTCKDEQIVEMHKKVSARAKRRQKRQIKLNQHEFY
;
A
#
# COMPACT_ATOMS: atom_id res chain seq x y z
N MET A 1 7.85 26.57 10.19
CA MET A 1 6.67 27.11 10.89
C MET A 1 5.47 27.00 9.96
N MET A 2 4.29 26.70 10.52
CA MET A 2 2.96 26.83 9.90
C MET A 2 2.26 25.55 9.37
N PHE A 3 1.55 24.94 10.32
CA PHE A 3 0.23 24.30 10.23
C PHE A 3 0.10 22.76 10.08
N ALA A 4 -0.46 22.18 11.15
CA ALA A 4 -1.37 21.05 11.11
C ALA A 4 -0.83 19.60 11.22
N ARG A 5 0.08 19.34 12.16
CA ARG A 5 0.02 18.08 12.95
C ARG A 5 -1.05 18.16 14.07
N ARG A 6 -2.14 18.91 13.84
CA ARG A 6 -3.14 19.28 14.85
C ARG A 6 -4.49 18.57 14.66
N LEU A 7 -4.46 17.41 14.02
CA LEU A 7 -5.53 16.43 13.98
C LEU A 7 -5.02 15.00 14.21
N HIS A 8 -4.07 14.83 15.14
CA HIS A 8 -4.07 13.63 16.00
C HIS A 8 -5.30 13.65 16.94
N ARG A 9 -6.44 14.11 16.42
CA ARG A 9 -7.57 14.60 17.19
C ARG A 9 -8.55 13.46 17.34
N LEU A 10 -8.31 12.73 18.42
CA LEU A 10 -9.35 12.33 19.34
C LEU A 10 -10.32 11.26 18.85
N GLN A 11 -9.85 10.11 18.34
CA GLN A 11 -10.72 8.94 18.20
C GLN A 11 -9.97 7.61 17.93
N THR A 12 -9.05 7.22 18.81
CA THR A 12 -9.00 5.80 19.23
C THR A 12 -10.21 5.50 20.15
N ALA A 13 -11.40 5.96 19.75
CA ALA A 13 -12.63 5.74 20.49
C ALA A 13 -13.42 4.66 19.75
N GLY A 14 -13.41 3.48 20.35
CA GLY A 14 -14.34 2.41 20.05
C GLY A 14 -14.00 1.63 18.79
N SER A 15 -13.49 0.41 18.98
CA SER A 15 -14.12 -0.78 18.42
C SER A 15 -14.99 -0.49 17.18
N ARG A 16 -14.40 -0.55 15.97
CA ARG A 16 -15.19 -0.73 14.75
C ARG A 16 -15.06 -2.18 14.25
N PRO A 17 -15.60 -3.20 14.96
CA PRO A 17 -15.89 -4.47 14.35
C PRO A 17 -17.20 -4.30 13.59
N PHE A 18 -17.14 -3.58 12.48
CA PHE A 18 -18.04 -3.90 11.39
C PHE A 18 -17.14 -4.40 10.28
N ILE A 19 -17.04 -5.73 10.20
CA ILE A 19 -16.56 -6.43 9.02
C ILE A 19 -17.60 -6.15 7.94
N SER A 20 -17.64 -4.90 7.45
CA SER A 20 -18.42 -4.55 6.28
C SER A 20 -17.85 -5.35 5.15
N THR A 21 -18.60 -6.34 4.70
CA THR A 21 -18.34 -7.09 3.47
C THR A 21 -18.53 -6.23 2.23
N HIS A 22 -19.06 -5.00 2.38
CA HIS A 22 -19.41 -4.13 1.28
C HIS A 22 -18.20 -3.34 0.78
N LEU A 23 -17.79 -3.69 -0.43
CA LEU A 23 -16.66 -3.10 -1.14
C LEU A 23 -16.77 -1.58 -1.33
N ASN A 24 -17.98 -1.07 -1.59
CA ASN A 24 -18.19 0.35 -1.90
C ASN A 24 -17.80 1.27 -0.72
N LEU A 25 -18.08 0.84 0.52
CA LEU A 25 -17.70 1.59 1.71
C LEU A 25 -16.18 1.66 1.85
N ARG A 26 -15.48 0.55 1.59
CA ARG A 26 -14.01 0.52 1.64
C ARG A 26 -13.36 1.36 0.54
N LEU A 27 -13.96 1.41 -0.65
CA LEU A 27 -13.51 2.29 -1.73
C LEU A 27 -13.66 3.77 -1.35
N GLN A 28 -14.77 4.13 -0.72
CA GLN A 28 -15.00 5.51 -0.26
C GLN A 28 -14.02 5.91 0.85
N GLU A 29 -13.76 5.03 1.82
CA GLU A 29 -12.74 5.24 2.85
C GLU A 29 -11.36 5.49 2.22
N LEU A 30 -10.96 4.67 1.24
CA LEU A 30 -9.68 4.85 0.54
C LEU A 30 -9.61 6.17 -0.24
N ARG A 31 -10.71 6.60 -0.87
CA ARG A 31 -10.79 7.90 -1.56
C ARG A 31 -10.65 9.07 -0.59
N ASN A 32 -11.26 8.98 0.59
CA ASN A 32 -11.14 10.02 1.61
C ASN A 32 -9.70 10.13 2.12
N ILE A 33 -9.06 9.01 2.44
CA ILE A 33 -7.66 8.97 2.86
C ILE A 33 -6.75 9.54 1.76
N SER A 34 -7.00 9.18 0.50
CA SER A 34 -6.23 9.69 -0.64
C SER A 34 -6.34 11.22 -0.77
N ARG A 35 -7.54 11.79 -0.55
CA ARG A 35 -7.76 13.24 -0.56
C ARG A 35 -7.05 13.94 0.61
N GLU A 36 -7.10 13.36 1.80
CA GLU A 36 -6.42 13.89 2.99
C GLU A 36 -4.90 13.93 2.81
N GLN A 37 -4.34 12.98 2.06
CA GLN A 37 -2.91 12.89 1.78
C GLN A 37 -2.49 13.65 0.50
N GLY A 38 -3.44 14.33 -0.17
CA GLY A 38 -3.16 15.09 -1.40
C GLY A 38 -2.85 14.23 -2.63
N MET A 39 -3.21 12.94 -2.63
CA MET A 39 -2.93 11.99 -3.72
C MET A 39 -3.99 11.99 -4.84
N GLY A 40 -4.86 13.00 -4.89
CA GLY A 40 -5.78 13.20 -6.02
C GLY A 40 -6.84 12.11 -6.24
N GLY A 41 -7.01 11.17 -5.31
CA GLY A 41 -7.91 10.03 -5.47
C GLY A 41 -7.22 8.74 -5.91
N ASP A 42 -5.89 8.76 -6.06
CA ASP A 42 -5.10 7.56 -6.31
C ASP A 42 -5.15 6.58 -5.13
N MET A 43 -4.88 5.32 -5.43
CA MET A 43 -4.86 4.24 -4.44
C MET A 43 -3.68 4.46 -3.48
N PRO A 44 -3.93 4.68 -2.18
CA PRO A 44 -2.85 4.90 -1.22
C PRO A 44 -1.99 3.63 -1.07
N ASP A 45 -0.68 3.80 -0.87
CA ASP A 45 0.21 2.66 -0.69
C ASP A 45 -0.13 1.92 0.61
N THR A 46 0.03 0.61 0.57
CA THR A 46 -0.19 -0.27 1.72
C THR A 46 0.72 0.06 2.90
N LYS A 47 1.91 0.62 2.66
CA LYS A 47 2.81 1.09 3.72
C LYS A 47 2.24 2.30 4.44
N LEU A 48 1.80 3.30 3.67
CA LEU A 48 1.16 4.49 4.21
C LEU A 48 -0.10 4.15 5.02
N LEU A 49 -0.93 3.23 4.53
CA LEU A 49 -2.11 2.77 5.27
C LEU A 49 -1.76 2.13 6.60
N LYS A 50 -0.65 1.39 6.69
CA LYS A 50 -0.19 0.81 7.96
C LYS A 50 0.35 1.87 8.92
N GLU A 51 1.12 2.83 8.42
CA GLU A 51 1.64 3.95 9.21
C GLU A 51 0.51 4.81 9.80
N LEU A 52 -0.60 4.94 9.07
CA LEU A 52 -1.81 5.62 9.52
C LEU A 52 -2.72 4.76 10.43
N GLY A 53 -2.37 3.50 10.70
CA GLY A 53 -3.13 2.61 11.58
C GLY A 53 -4.30 1.85 10.91
N TYR A 54 -4.44 1.92 9.59
CA TYR A 54 -5.49 1.24 8.83
C TYR A 54 -5.15 -0.23 8.50
N GLU A 55 -4.53 -0.96 9.43
CA GLU A 55 -4.10 -2.35 9.18
C GLU A 55 -5.27 -3.30 8.94
N GLU A 56 -6.37 -3.12 9.67
CA GLU A 56 -7.58 -3.93 9.52
C GLU A 56 -8.24 -3.72 8.15
N LEU A 57 -8.23 -2.49 7.64
CA LEU A 57 -8.68 -2.16 6.29
C LEU A 57 -7.85 -2.89 5.25
N VAL A 58 -6.52 -2.86 5.37
CA VAL A 58 -5.62 -3.61 4.48
C VAL A 58 -5.91 -5.12 4.56
N ARG A 59 -6.17 -5.64 5.75
CA ARG A 59 -6.51 -7.06 5.96
C ARG A 59 -7.85 -7.42 5.31
N ALA A 60 -8.86 -6.57 5.44
CA ALA A 60 -10.17 -6.75 4.81
C ALA A 60 -10.05 -6.76 3.27
N ILE A 61 -9.30 -5.82 2.69
CA ILE A 61 -9.03 -5.75 1.25
C ILE A 61 -8.39 -7.05 0.75
N ARG A 62 -7.37 -7.54 1.47
CA ARG A 62 -6.66 -8.78 1.11
C ARG A 62 -7.53 -10.02 1.20
N LYS A 63 -8.38 -10.14 2.22
CA LYS A 63 -9.16 -11.36 2.49
C LYS A 63 -10.52 -11.40 1.79
N LYS A 64 -11.16 -10.25 1.59
CA LYS A 64 -12.58 -10.16 1.17
C LYS A 64 -12.79 -9.52 -0.20
N HIS A 65 -11.84 -8.72 -0.69
CA HIS A 65 -12.06 -7.88 -1.87
C HIS A 65 -11.11 -8.21 -3.04
N GLY A 66 -10.53 -9.40 -3.07
CA GLY A 66 -9.65 -9.85 -4.16
C GLY A 66 -8.26 -9.23 -4.14
N GLY A 67 -7.88 -8.58 -3.04
CA GLY A 67 -6.56 -7.99 -2.87
C GLY A 67 -6.43 -6.55 -3.38
N VAL A 68 -5.23 -5.99 -3.18
CA VAL A 68 -4.95 -4.57 -3.42
C VAL A 68 -5.05 -4.22 -4.91
N VAL A 69 -4.66 -5.14 -5.79
CA VAL A 69 -4.71 -4.95 -7.25
C VAL A 69 -6.15 -4.82 -7.75
N ALA A 70 -7.04 -5.71 -7.30
CA ALA A 70 -8.45 -5.67 -7.68
C ALA A 70 -9.14 -4.37 -7.22
N VAL A 71 -8.78 -3.88 -6.03
CA VAL A 71 -9.30 -2.60 -5.53
C VAL A 71 -8.71 -1.41 -6.29
N ALA A 72 -7.43 -1.44 -6.63
CA ALA A 72 -6.78 -0.40 -7.44
C ALA A 72 -7.39 -0.30 -8.85
N GLN A 73 -7.71 -1.44 -9.48
CA GLN A 73 -8.43 -1.47 -10.75
C GLN A 73 -9.80 -0.80 -10.65
N LYS A 74 -10.55 -1.08 -9.57
CA LYS A 74 -11.86 -0.45 -9.31
C LYS A 74 -11.76 1.04 -8.98
N MET A 75 -10.61 1.48 -8.46
CA MET A 75 -10.30 2.89 -8.24
C MET A 75 -9.85 3.60 -9.52
N GLY A 76 -9.55 2.86 -10.60
CA GLY A 76 -9.07 3.42 -11.87
C GLY A 76 -7.56 3.64 -11.93
N THR A 77 -6.80 3.20 -10.92
CA THR A 77 -5.36 3.51 -10.76
C THR A 77 -4.49 2.35 -11.27
N CYS A 78 -4.92 1.72 -12.36
CA CYS A 78 -4.22 0.62 -13.00
C CYS A 78 -2.79 1.06 -13.37
N LYS A 79 -1.77 0.36 -12.85
CA LYS A 79 -0.40 0.53 -13.33
C LYS A 79 -0.29 -0.20 -14.66
N ASP A 80 0.26 0.47 -15.68
CA ASP A 80 0.49 -0.14 -16.99
C ASP A 80 1.26 -1.45 -16.86
N GLU A 81 0.81 -2.48 -17.58
CA GLU A 81 1.39 -3.83 -17.52
C GLU A 81 2.90 -3.82 -17.82
N GLN A 82 3.32 -2.97 -18.77
CA GLN A 82 4.72 -2.75 -19.13
C GLN A 82 5.55 -2.24 -17.94
N ILE A 83 5.00 -1.30 -17.16
CA ILE A 83 5.66 -0.73 -15.99
C ILE A 83 5.82 -1.83 -14.91
N VAL A 84 4.78 -2.64 -14.70
CA VAL A 84 4.82 -3.75 -13.75
C VAL A 84 5.89 -4.78 -14.14
N GLU A 85 5.97 -5.15 -15.42
CA GLU A 85 6.95 -6.11 -15.91
C GLU A 85 8.39 -5.57 -15.80
N MET A 86 8.59 -4.29 -16.13
CA MET A 86 9.87 -3.62 -15.92
C MET A 86 10.29 -3.67 -14.44
N HIS A 87 9.39 -3.35 -13.50
CA HIS A 87 9.71 -3.42 -12.07
C HIS A 87 10.11 -4.82 -11.63
N LYS A 88 9.44 -5.88 -12.11
CA LYS A 88 9.83 -7.28 -11.84
C LYS A 88 11.28 -7.54 -12.28
N LYS A 89 11.64 -7.13 -13.50
CA LYS A 89 12.99 -7.29 -14.07
C LYS A 89 14.03 -6.54 -13.24
N VAL A 90 13.75 -5.29 -12.87
CA VAL A 90 14.65 -4.45 -12.05
C VAL A 90 14.87 -5.05 -10.65
N SER A 91 13.80 -5.45 -9.96
CA SER A 91 13.91 -6.06 -8.63
C SER A 91 14.66 -7.39 -8.66
N ALA A 92 14.44 -8.23 -9.68
CA ALA A 92 15.20 -9.46 -9.87
C ALA A 92 16.70 -9.19 -10.08
N ARG A 93 17.04 -8.19 -10.90
CA ARG A 93 18.44 -7.77 -11.12
C ARG A 93 19.09 -7.26 -9.83
N ALA A 94 18.38 -6.48 -9.02
CA ALA A 94 18.88 -5.98 -7.74
C ALA A 94 19.22 -7.13 -6.77
N LYS A 95 18.31 -8.11 -6.63
CA LYS A 95 18.57 -9.31 -5.80
C LYS A 95 19.79 -10.11 -6.26
N ARG A 96 19.96 -10.29 -7.57
CA ARG A 96 21.13 -10.98 -8.13
C ARG A 96 22.43 -10.23 -7.83
N ARG A 97 22.43 -8.89 -7.93
CA ARG A 97 23.59 -8.05 -7.58
C ARG A 97 23.93 -8.16 -6.10
N GLN A 98 22.94 -8.09 -5.21
CA GLN A 98 23.15 -8.28 -3.77
C GLN A 98 23.75 -9.66 -3.46
N LYS A 99 23.19 -10.73 -4.05
CA LYS A 99 23.75 -12.08 -3.88
C LYS A 99 25.20 -12.18 -4.38
N ARG A 100 25.52 -11.54 -5.51
CA ARG A 100 26.89 -11.49 -6.02
C ARG A 100 27.82 -10.73 -5.07
N GLN A 101 27.39 -9.58 -4.55
CA GLN A 101 28.17 -8.80 -3.59
C GLN A 101 28.46 -9.61 -2.32
N ILE A 102 27.46 -10.34 -1.81
CA ILE A 102 27.63 -11.22 -0.65
C ILE A 102 28.69 -12.29 -0.94
N LYS A 103 28.62 -12.97 -2.09
CA LYS A 103 29.63 -13.97 -2.50
C LYS A 103 31.04 -13.39 -2.61
N LEU A 104 31.17 -12.21 -3.23
CA LEU A 104 32.45 -11.51 -3.35
C LEU A 104 33.03 -11.14 -1.97
N ASN A 105 32.19 -10.65 -1.06
CA ASN A 105 32.60 -10.33 0.31
C ASN A 105 33.02 -11.57 1.10
N GLN A 106 32.46 -12.74 0.78
CA GLN A 106 32.79 -14.03 1.38
C GLN A 106 34.00 -14.70 0.70
N HIS A 107 34.59 -14.08 -0.32
CA HIS A 107 35.63 -14.69 -1.18
C HIS A 107 35.22 -16.06 -1.77
N GLU A 108 33.91 -16.27 -1.99
CA GLU A 108 33.39 -17.45 -2.70
C GLU A 108 33.56 -17.25 -4.21
N PHE A 109 34.74 -17.58 -4.71
CA PHE A 109 35.09 -17.48 -6.14
C PHE A 109 34.86 -18.78 -6.95
N TYR A 110 34.44 -19.87 -6.29
CA TYR A 110 34.13 -21.17 -6.89
C TYR A 110 32.62 -21.36 -7.07
#